data_AF-A0A451A4A7-F1
#
_entry.id   AF-A0A451A4A7-F1
#
_cell.length_a   1.000
_cell.length_b   1.000
_cell.length_c   1.000
_cell.angle_alpha   90.00
_cell.angle_beta   90.00
_cell.angle_gamma   90.00
#
_symmetry.space_group_name_H-M   'P 1'
#
loop_
_entity.id
_entity.type
_entity.pdbx_description
1 polymer ?
#
loop_
_entity_poly.entity_id
_entity_poly.type
_entity_poly.pdbx_seq_one_letter_code
_entity_poly.pdbx_strand_id
1 'polypeptide(L)'
;MNIISAFATTLASPYTLLGLLALAYFWLWVRPNQKIFLADDGPDEKANRRRARDRRIRLRWIRKHTLQQYYLRLLGWFLNAFGERITGDKKHLNASVSRDTWPVRRFGVDPFTEKSYLLCLRLALIYPVLGFFIGWASGGAGELFGVEFLPPAPEIGQRVLMVMGLVLIGWLFFKGKRTDGWLGLVYTVVAVAGAVAFAVAGAGAVAFAVAGAGAFPFAFAFAFAFPFAFAGAFPFADAVAFAVAVAFAVAVAVAFASFAEWLRNRLDSRRKIAIYWLFFNLISICYVVFALAFSLLYTEVRIIEFFLFPVFLAILPLANALLDWVSLGITRGLLHAIHRGHHAGWQALGWAVADIGLALFFLFMIASLTTLLLAGIDAATVLSSGHQLLDLESLFDGLRKPWSRDYGWIHFMMLSTLIPTLVHFFIAGFSGVLVLLPNWLRNWILLNFRTRNEPRRVAFLYVSFAPLLALAAPALLLWLLYVLVSANHGMVGGWLLDWVRGIAELVDPAMT
;
A
#
# COMPACT_ATOMS: atom_id res chain seq x y z
N MET A 1 -1.34 -9.93 34.27
CA MET A 1 -1.01 -9.17 33.04
C MET A 1 0.34 -9.66 32.55
N ASN A 2 0.41 -10.32 31.39
CA ASN A 2 1.65 -10.92 30.89
C ASN A 2 2.64 -9.83 30.46
N ILE A 3 3.94 -10.04 30.68
CA ILE A 3 5.01 -9.11 30.26
C ILE A 3 4.91 -8.84 28.74
N ILE A 4 4.51 -9.86 27.97
CA ILE A 4 4.27 -9.77 26.53
C ILE A 4 3.09 -8.84 26.22
N SER A 5 1.95 -8.95 26.92
CA SER A 5 0.82 -8.03 26.73
C SER A 5 1.18 -6.58 27.04
N ALA A 6 1.90 -6.33 28.16
CA ALA A 6 2.32 -4.98 28.54
C ALA A 6 3.31 -4.38 27.53
N PHE A 7 4.23 -5.19 27.00
CA PHE A 7 5.16 -4.78 25.94
C PHE A 7 4.42 -4.51 24.62
N ALA A 8 3.43 -5.34 24.28
CA ALA A 8 2.61 -5.20 23.08
C ALA A 8 1.78 -3.92 23.09
N THR A 9 1.06 -3.64 24.19
CA THR A 9 0.29 -2.41 24.35
C THR A 9 1.17 -1.17 24.33
N THR A 10 2.38 -1.27 24.88
CA THR A 10 3.36 -0.18 24.81
C THR A 10 3.81 0.05 23.37
N LEU A 11 4.13 -1.00 22.60
CA LEU A 11 4.54 -0.88 21.19
C LEU A 11 3.45 -0.33 20.27
N ALA A 12 2.20 -0.71 20.49
CA ALA A 12 1.07 -0.25 19.68
C ALA A 12 0.54 1.13 20.06
N SER A 13 1.09 1.78 21.09
CA SER A 13 0.68 3.14 21.43
C SER A 13 1.08 4.10 20.29
N PRO A 14 0.21 5.06 19.92
CA PRO A 14 0.53 6.05 18.89
C PRO A 14 1.80 6.84 19.22
N TYR A 15 2.08 7.04 20.51
CA TYR A 15 3.30 7.69 21.00
C TYR A 15 4.57 6.87 20.72
N THR A 16 4.48 5.55 20.83
CA THR A 16 5.61 4.65 20.57
C THR A 16 5.89 4.55 19.08
N LEU A 17 4.85 4.46 18.25
CA LEU A 17 4.98 4.53 16.80
C LEU A 17 5.62 5.85 16.37
N LEU A 18 5.16 6.97 16.93
CA LEU A 18 5.73 8.30 16.68
C LEU A 18 7.20 8.39 17.15
N GLY A 19 7.51 7.80 18.30
CA GLY A 19 8.88 7.69 18.82
C GLY A 19 9.80 6.86 17.92
N LEU A 20 9.33 5.72 17.41
CA LEU A 20 10.07 4.89 16.46
C LEU A 20 10.30 5.61 15.13
N LEU A 21 9.29 6.32 14.61
CA LEU A 21 9.42 7.15 13.41
C LEU A 21 10.42 8.30 13.64
N ALA A 22 10.40 8.94 14.81
CA ALA A 22 11.34 9.99 15.17
C ALA A 22 12.77 9.46 15.26
N LEU A 23 12.97 8.28 15.84
CA LEU A 23 14.26 7.59 15.89
C LEU A 23 14.76 7.19 14.50
N ALA A 24 13.89 6.63 13.66
CA ALA A 24 14.21 6.28 12.29
C ALA A 24 14.62 7.53 11.49
N TYR A 25 13.84 8.62 11.62
CA TYR A 25 14.16 9.90 11.01
C TYR A 25 15.50 10.47 11.51
N PHE A 26 15.75 10.39 12.82
CA PHE A 26 17.01 10.81 13.40
C PHE A 26 18.20 10.04 12.81
N TRP A 27 18.12 8.71 12.75
CA TRP A 27 19.21 7.86 12.26
C TRP A 27 19.41 7.91 10.76
N LEU A 28 18.33 7.99 9.97
CA LEU A 28 18.37 7.95 8.51
C LEU A 28 18.62 9.33 7.89
N TRP A 29 18.28 10.43 8.58
CA TRP A 29 18.34 11.78 8.02
C TRP A 29 19.15 12.76 8.86
N VAL A 30 18.80 12.94 10.14
CA VAL A 30 19.41 13.97 10.99
C VAL A 30 20.88 13.66 11.28
N ARG A 31 21.20 12.44 11.73
CA ARG A 31 22.57 12.02 12.07
C ARG A 31 23.50 12.05 10.84
N PRO A 32 23.12 11.58 9.64
CA PRO A 32 23.92 11.78 8.44
C PRO A 32 24.15 13.27 8.12
N ASN A 33 23.12 14.11 8.19
CA ASN A 33 23.28 15.55 7.96
C ASN A 33 24.20 16.20 9.01
N GLN A 34 24.11 15.80 10.27
CA GLN A 34 25.00 16.24 11.34
C GLN A 34 26.47 15.94 10.98
N LYS A 35 26.76 14.71 10.53
CA LYS A 35 28.10 14.31 10.07
C LYS A 35 28.54 15.07 8.80
N ILE A 36 27.63 15.38 7.90
CA ILE A 36 27.95 16.09 6.65
C ILE A 36 28.28 17.57 6.93
N PHE A 37 27.51 18.22 7.80
CA PHE A 37 27.60 19.66 8.04
C PHE A 37 28.57 20.05 9.16
N LEU A 38 28.59 19.29 10.27
CA LEU A 38 29.28 19.68 11.50
C LEU A 38 30.61 18.96 11.72
N ALA A 39 30.84 17.80 11.10
CA ALA A 39 32.08 17.09 11.31
C ALA A 39 33.24 17.68 10.47
N ASP A 40 34.39 17.81 11.11
CA ASP A 40 35.64 18.21 10.48
C ASP A 40 36.28 17.03 9.72
N ASP A 41 37.24 17.35 8.86
CA ASP A 41 37.97 16.36 8.07
C ASP A 41 38.81 15.49 9.00
N GLY A 42 38.70 14.17 8.83
CA GLY A 42 39.43 13.17 9.63
C GLY A 42 40.64 12.61 8.88
N PRO A 43 41.31 11.58 9.41
CA PRO A 43 42.45 10.96 8.74
C PRO A 43 42.08 10.19 7.45
N ASP A 44 40.83 9.74 7.29
CA ASP A 44 40.37 9.03 6.10
C ASP A 44 40.00 10.00 4.96
N GLU A 45 40.91 10.15 4.01
CA GLU A 45 40.74 11.00 2.83
C GLU A 45 39.55 10.57 1.94
N LYS A 46 39.23 9.28 1.87
CA LYS A 46 38.10 8.76 1.08
C LYS A 46 36.78 9.13 1.74
N ALA A 47 36.68 9.03 3.06
CA ALA A 47 35.52 9.49 3.82
C ALA A 47 35.35 11.02 3.71
N ASN A 48 36.45 11.79 3.78
CA ASN A 48 36.42 13.25 3.60
C ASN A 48 35.92 13.63 2.20
N ARG A 49 36.43 12.97 1.14
CA ARG A 49 35.97 13.20 -0.24
C ARG A 49 34.47 12.92 -0.42
N ARG A 50 33.95 11.83 0.17
CA ARG A 50 32.51 11.51 0.16
C ARG A 50 31.71 12.59 0.89
N ARG A 51 32.11 12.96 2.11
CA ARG A 51 31.45 14.04 2.88
C ARG A 51 31.46 15.37 2.15
N ALA A 52 32.57 15.75 1.53
CA ALA A 52 32.69 16.97 0.74
C ALA A 52 31.78 16.96 -0.50
N ARG A 53 31.57 15.79 -1.12
CA ARG A 53 30.60 15.63 -2.23
C ARG A 53 29.17 15.81 -1.73
N ASP A 54 28.80 15.16 -0.62
CA ASP A 54 27.46 15.23 -0.05
C ASP A 54 27.14 16.64 0.45
N ARG A 55 28.10 17.27 1.12
CA ARG A 55 28.03 18.68 1.54
C ARG A 55 27.81 19.61 0.36
N ARG A 56 28.50 19.41 -0.76
CA ARG A 56 28.27 20.16 -2.01
C ARG A 56 26.88 19.92 -2.60
N ILE A 57 26.30 18.74 -2.44
CA ILE A 57 24.91 18.46 -2.85
C ILE A 57 23.93 19.24 -1.97
N ARG A 58 24.08 19.19 -0.64
CA ARG A 58 23.18 19.88 0.29
C ARG A 58 23.32 21.40 0.22
N LEU A 59 24.53 21.95 0.09
CA LEU A 59 24.72 23.40 -0.11
C LEU A 59 24.15 23.89 -1.44
N ARG A 60 24.12 23.04 -2.48
CA ARG A 60 23.38 23.35 -3.72
C ARG A 60 21.87 23.43 -3.50
N TRP A 61 21.34 22.81 -2.43
CA TRP A 61 19.95 22.98 -1.99
C TRP A 61 19.68 24.25 -1.20
N ILE A 62 20.73 24.96 -0.79
CA ILE A 62 20.64 26.28 -0.19
C ILE A 62 20.89 27.36 -1.25
N ARG A 63 21.74 27.08 -2.26
CA ARG A 63 22.14 28.08 -3.26
C ARG A 63 21.06 28.50 -4.27
N LYS A 64 20.15 27.63 -4.70
CA LYS A 64 19.21 27.95 -5.80
C LYS A 64 17.98 28.74 -5.35
N HIS A 65 17.54 29.68 -6.16
CA HIS A 65 16.62 30.76 -5.78
C HIS A 65 15.17 30.57 -6.26
N THR A 66 14.87 29.62 -7.15
CA THR A 66 13.50 29.43 -7.66
C THR A 66 12.87 28.12 -7.20
N LEU A 67 11.62 28.22 -6.71
CA LEU A 67 10.77 27.09 -6.33
C LEU A 67 10.72 26.04 -7.45
N GLN A 68 10.50 26.52 -8.67
CA GLN A 68 10.45 25.70 -9.87
C GLN A 68 11.72 24.85 -10.05
N GLN A 69 12.92 25.40 -9.84
CA GLN A 69 14.15 24.62 -10.00
C GLN A 69 14.35 23.55 -8.92
N TYR A 70 13.91 23.78 -7.68
CA TYR A 70 13.93 22.74 -6.66
C TYR A 70 12.93 21.65 -6.95
N TYR A 71 11.71 22.06 -7.27
CA TYR A 71 10.62 21.17 -7.60
C TYR A 71 10.99 20.28 -8.79
N LEU A 72 11.41 20.85 -9.92
CA LEU A 72 11.82 20.07 -11.09
C LEU A 72 13.00 19.14 -10.78
N ARG A 73 13.98 19.57 -9.98
CA ARG A 73 15.11 18.71 -9.63
C ARG A 73 14.70 17.52 -8.76
N LEU A 74 13.91 17.78 -7.72
CA LEU A 74 13.43 16.74 -6.81
C LEU A 74 12.49 15.77 -7.52
N LEU A 75 11.61 16.33 -8.36
CA LEU A 75 10.74 15.56 -9.22
C LEU A 75 11.55 14.67 -10.18
N GLY A 76 12.55 15.22 -10.87
CA GLY A 76 13.42 14.46 -11.76
C GLY A 76 14.20 13.35 -11.03
N TRP A 77 14.68 13.63 -9.82
CA TRP A 77 15.31 12.60 -8.97
C TRP A 77 14.32 11.49 -8.59
N PHE A 78 13.11 11.87 -8.17
CA PHE A 78 12.05 10.92 -7.81
C PHE A 78 11.63 10.06 -9.01
N LEU A 79 11.33 10.67 -10.15
CA LEU A 79 10.92 9.98 -11.37
C LEU A 79 12.01 8.99 -11.85
N ASN A 80 13.28 9.39 -11.76
CA ASN A 80 14.39 8.48 -12.07
C ASN A 80 14.48 7.32 -11.09
N ALA A 81 14.39 7.59 -9.79
CA ALA A 81 14.44 6.55 -8.76
C ALA A 81 13.26 5.58 -8.88
N PHE A 82 12.06 6.10 -9.17
CA PHE A 82 10.85 5.32 -9.41
C PHE A 82 11.00 4.44 -10.65
N GLY A 83 11.41 5.04 -11.78
CA GLY A 83 11.68 4.35 -13.05
C GLY A 83 12.77 3.27 -12.97
N GLU A 84 13.75 3.45 -12.08
CA GLU A 84 14.90 2.55 -11.95
C GLU A 84 14.67 1.44 -10.92
N ARG A 85 14.11 1.78 -9.75
CA ARG A 85 14.03 0.87 -8.59
C ARG A 85 12.67 0.23 -8.41
N ILE A 86 11.59 0.92 -8.80
CA ILE A 86 10.22 0.47 -8.53
C ILE A 86 9.65 -0.22 -9.78
N THR A 87 9.54 0.51 -10.90
CA THR A 87 9.01 -0.03 -12.16
C THR A 87 10.09 -0.70 -13.01
N GLY A 88 11.34 -0.27 -12.91
CA GLY A 88 12.45 -0.81 -13.70
C GLY A 88 12.33 -0.55 -15.21
N ASP A 89 11.58 0.47 -15.63
CA ASP A 89 11.27 0.82 -17.02
C ASP A 89 12.00 2.06 -17.54
N LYS A 90 12.98 2.60 -16.80
CA LYS A 90 13.78 3.77 -17.18
C LYS A 90 14.31 3.73 -18.63
N LYS A 91 14.82 2.58 -19.08
CA LYS A 91 15.31 2.41 -20.46
C LYS A 91 14.19 2.56 -21.50
N HIS A 92 13.02 2.00 -21.23
CA HIS A 92 11.85 2.11 -22.11
C HIS A 92 11.33 3.56 -22.16
N LEU A 93 11.25 4.23 -21.02
CA LEU A 93 10.86 5.64 -20.94
C LEU A 93 11.81 6.53 -21.76
N ASN A 94 13.12 6.32 -21.64
CA ASN A 94 14.11 7.07 -22.41
C ASN A 94 14.05 6.77 -23.91
N ALA A 95 13.82 5.51 -24.30
CA ALA A 95 13.68 5.12 -25.70
C ALA A 95 12.37 5.61 -26.33
N SER A 96 11.32 5.86 -25.53
CA SER A 96 10.02 6.32 -26.03
C SER A 96 10.03 7.73 -26.60
N VAL A 97 11.02 8.55 -26.22
CA VAL A 97 11.08 9.99 -26.58
C VAL A 97 11.17 10.22 -28.09
N SER A 98 11.75 9.27 -28.84
CA SER A 98 11.88 9.37 -30.30
C SER A 98 10.66 8.84 -31.07
N ARG A 99 9.63 8.33 -30.39
CA ARG A 99 8.44 7.77 -31.03
C ARG A 99 7.40 8.86 -31.27
N ASP A 100 6.78 8.86 -32.45
CA ASP A 100 5.63 9.73 -32.72
C ASP A 100 4.31 9.05 -32.32
N THR A 101 4.04 9.03 -31.02
CA THR A 101 2.77 8.52 -30.47
C THR A 101 2.05 9.60 -29.67
N TRP A 102 0.72 9.49 -29.57
CA TRP A 102 -0.08 10.47 -28.81
C TRP A 102 0.40 10.69 -27.36
N PRO A 103 0.85 9.68 -26.59
CA PRO A 103 1.33 9.90 -25.23
C PRO A 103 2.63 10.72 -25.23
N VAL A 104 3.53 10.46 -26.19
CA VAL A 104 4.79 11.20 -26.31
C VAL A 104 4.53 12.64 -26.71
N ARG A 105 3.58 12.90 -27.62
CA ARG A 105 3.16 14.27 -27.97
C ARG A 105 2.58 15.02 -26.77
N ARG A 106 1.86 14.34 -25.88
CA ARG A 106 1.19 14.98 -24.73
C ARG A 106 2.09 15.14 -23.51
N PHE A 107 2.92 14.13 -23.23
CA PHE A 107 3.70 14.01 -21.99
C PHE A 107 5.23 14.11 -22.19
N GLY A 108 5.70 14.10 -23.44
CA GLY A 108 7.12 14.04 -23.79
C GLY A 108 7.75 12.65 -23.64
N VAL A 109 6.98 11.66 -23.15
CA VAL A 109 7.36 10.24 -23.01
C VAL A 109 6.11 9.37 -23.17
N ASP A 110 6.30 8.07 -23.37
CA ASP A 110 5.23 7.07 -23.22
C ASP A 110 5.21 6.54 -21.78
N PRO A 111 4.30 7.03 -20.91
CA PRO A 111 4.24 6.59 -19.53
C PRO A 111 3.49 5.26 -19.37
N PHE A 112 2.96 4.67 -20.43
CA PHE A 112 2.19 3.42 -20.37
C PHE A 112 3.10 2.24 -20.67
N THR A 113 3.81 1.75 -19.66
CA THR A 113 4.79 0.67 -19.83
C THR A 113 4.28 -0.65 -19.26
N GLU A 114 4.69 -1.75 -19.88
CA GLU A 114 4.37 -3.12 -19.44
C GLU A 114 4.83 -3.36 -17.99
N LYS A 115 6.00 -2.83 -17.60
CA LYS A 115 6.49 -3.01 -16.23
C LYS A 115 5.70 -2.21 -15.21
N SER A 116 5.20 -1.02 -15.57
CA SER A 116 4.28 -0.28 -14.71
C SER A 116 2.94 -1.00 -14.56
N TYR A 117 2.46 -1.68 -15.61
CA TYR A 117 1.28 -2.53 -15.53
C TYR A 117 1.49 -3.72 -14.58
N LEU A 118 2.62 -4.44 -14.72
CA LEU A 118 2.97 -5.53 -13.80
C LEU A 118 3.11 -5.08 -12.35
N LEU A 119 3.58 -3.86 -12.11
CA LEU A 119 3.61 -3.30 -10.76
C LEU A 119 2.19 -3.15 -10.21
N CYS A 120 1.28 -2.54 -10.98
CA CYS A 120 -0.12 -2.38 -10.58
C CYS A 120 -0.78 -3.73 -10.30
N LEU A 121 -0.54 -4.73 -11.15
CA LEU A 121 -1.11 -6.06 -10.94
C LEU A 121 -0.61 -6.76 -9.67
N ARG A 122 0.64 -6.53 -9.27
CA ARG A 122 1.15 -7.05 -7.98
C ARG A 122 0.56 -6.30 -6.80
N LEU A 123 0.48 -4.97 -6.91
CA LEU A 123 -0.11 -4.15 -5.85
C LEU A 123 -1.59 -4.50 -5.65
N ALA A 124 -2.32 -4.75 -6.73
CA ALA A 124 -3.70 -5.20 -6.73
C ALA A 124 -3.95 -6.43 -5.84
N LEU A 125 -3.03 -7.38 -5.84
CA LEU A 125 -3.15 -8.59 -5.02
C LEU A 125 -2.75 -8.34 -3.56
N ILE A 126 -1.87 -7.37 -3.32
CA ILE A 126 -1.26 -7.13 -2.02
C ILE A 126 -2.12 -6.18 -1.17
N TYR A 127 -2.67 -5.11 -1.76
CA TYR A 127 -3.36 -4.09 -0.99
C TYR A 127 -4.63 -4.56 -0.28
N PRO A 128 -5.49 -5.46 -0.82
CA PRO A 128 -6.70 -5.90 -0.13
C PRO A 128 -6.35 -6.67 1.15
N VAL A 129 -5.34 -7.54 1.04
CA VAL A 129 -4.79 -8.31 2.16
C VAL A 129 -4.19 -7.37 3.20
N LEU A 130 -3.34 -6.43 2.77
CA LEU A 130 -2.77 -5.43 3.68
C LEU A 130 -3.85 -4.58 4.34
N GLY A 131 -4.86 -4.13 3.60
CA GLY A 131 -5.98 -3.33 4.08
C GLY A 131 -6.76 -4.06 5.17
N PHE A 132 -7.05 -5.35 4.96
CA PHE A 132 -7.67 -6.20 5.97
C PHE A 132 -6.84 -6.29 7.25
N PHE A 133 -5.55 -6.64 7.15
CA PHE A 133 -4.68 -6.74 8.33
C PHE A 133 -4.47 -5.41 9.04
N ILE A 134 -4.38 -4.29 8.30
CA ILE A 134 -4.27 -2.94 8.88
C ILE A 134 -5.58 -2.57 9.58
N GLY A 135 -6.73 -2.85 8.99
CA GLY A 135 -8.05 -2.61 9.59
C GLY A 135 -8.23 -3.41 10.88
N TRP A 136 -7.89 -4.69 10.86
CA TRP A 136 -7.92 -5.53 12.04
C TRP A 136 -6.91 -5.09 13.10
N ALA A 137 -5.66 -4.77 12.73
CA ALA A 137 -4.66 -4.26 13.68
C ALA A 137 -5.08 -2.93 14.32
N SER A 138 -5.90 -2.15 13.63
CA SER A 138 -6.46 -0.88 14.12
C SER A 138 -7.68 -1.06 15.05
N GLY A 139 -8.10 -2.30 15.30
CA GLY A 139 -9.18 -2.63 16.23
C GLY A 139 -10.51 -3.03 15.56
N GLY A 140 -10.56 -3.26 14.24
CA GLY A 140 -11.77 -3.76 13.57
C GLY A 140 -12.14 -5.18 13.98
N ALA A 141 -13.39 -5.59 13.73
CA ALA A 141 -13.91 -6.91 14.13
C ALA A 141 -13.13 -8.11 13.59
N GLY A 142 -12.37 -7.94 12.51
CA GLY A 142 -11.64 -9.05 11.85
C GLY A 142 -12.53 -9.86 10.93
N GLU A 143 -13.69 -9.32 10.60
CA GLU A 143 -14.62 -9.88 9.64
C GLU A 143 -14.19 -9.53 8.22
N LEU A 144 -14.30 -10.51 7.32
CA LEU A 144 -14.13 -10.35 5.90
C LEU A 144 -15.46 -10.76 5.25
N PHE A 145 -16.20 -9.80 4.70
CA PHE A 145 -17.50 -10.04 4.03
C PHE A 145 -18.58 -10.67 4.94
N GLY A 146 -18.65 -10.24 6.21
CA GLY A 146 -19.60 -10.77 7.20
C GLY A 146 -19.17 -12.09 7.85
N VAL A 147 -18.04 -12.66 7.40
CA VAL A 147 -17.44 -13.87 7.98
C VAL A 147 -16.33 -13.48 8.94
N GLU A 148 -16.43 -13.88 10.21
CA GLU A 148 -15.36 -13.71 11.19
C GLU A 148 -14.12 -14.49 10.75
N PHE A 149 -13.05 -13.77 10.38
CA PHE A 149 -11.81 -14.36 9.86
C PHE A 149 -10.66 -14.26 10.86
N LEU A 150 -10.60 -13.19 11.65
CA LEU A 150 -9.71 -13.04 12.79
C LEU A 150 -10.54 -12.70 14.02
N PRO A 151 -10.15 -13.20 15.21
CA PRO A 151 -10.93 -12.93 16.41
C PRO A 151 -10.92 -11.43 16.76
N PRO A 152 -12.05 -10.87 17.24
CA PRO A 152 -12.19 -9.49 17.65
C PRO A 152 -11.64 -9.22 19.07
N ALA A 153 -11.32 -10.24 19.86
CA ALA A 153 -10.95 -10.08 21.27
C ALA A 153 -9.47 -9.75 21.62
N PRO A 154 -8.44 -9.84 20.73
CA PRO A 154 -7.07 -9.56 21.16
C PRO A 154 -6.85 -8.06 21.40
N GLU A 155 -6.13 -7.73 22.47
CA GLU A 155 -5.64 -6.36 22.74
C GLU A 155 -4.92 -5.80 21.51
N ILE A 156 -5.08 -4.50 21.21
CA ILE A 156 -4.46 -3.84 20.04
C ILE A 156 -2.96 -4.13 19.94
N GLY A 157 -2.27 -4.15 21.08
CA GLY A 157 -0.86 -4.53 21.16
C GLY A 157 -0.56 -5.90 20.54
N GLN A 158 -1.35 -6.90 20.90
CA GLN A 158 -1.19 -8.27 20.41
C GLN A 158 -1.46 -8.34 18.90
N ARG A 159 -2.47 -7.61 18.42
CA ARG A 159 -2.77 -7.51 16.99
C ARG A 159 -1.60 -6.94 16.18
N VAL A 160 -0.98 -5.86 16.67
CA VAL A 160 0.19 -5.25 16.04
C VAL A 160 1.40 -6.19 16.06
N LEU A 161 1.68 -6.85 17.20
CA LEU A 161 2.73 -7.87 17.28
C LEU A 161 2.47 -9.01 16.28
N MET A 162 1.21 -9.42 16.12
CA MET A 162 0.84 -10.49 15.21
C MET A 162 1.10 -10.10 13.75
N VAL A 163 0.67 -8.91 13.34
CA VAL A 163 0.97 -8.39 11.99
C VAL A 163 2.48 -8.25 11.77
N MET A 164 3.24 -7.76 12.75
CA MET A 164 4.69 -7.67 12.64
C MET A 164 5.36 -9.06 12.51
N GLY A 165 4.86 -10.05 13.25
CA GLY A 165 5.32 -11.45 13.14
C GLY A 165 5.09 -12.02 11.75
N LEU A 166 3.88 -11.86 11.20
CA LEU A 166 3.53 -12.27 9.84
C LEU A 166 4.42 -11.59 8.79
N VAL A 167 4.63 -10.28 8.91
CA VAL A 167 5.51 -9.51 8.01
C VAL A 167 6.95 -10.02 8.09
N LEU A 168 7.44 -10.31 9.29
CA LEU A 168 8.79 -10.82 9.50
C LEU A 168 8.96 -12.23 8.89
N ILE A 169 8.00 -13.13 9.11
CA ILE A 169 7.98 -14.48 8.52
C ILE A 169 7.97 -14.39 6.99
N GLY A 170 7.09 -13.57 6.43
CA GLY A 170 7.02 -13.35 4.98
C GLY A 170 8.32 -12.78 4.42
N TRP A 171 8.93 -11.82 5.12
CA TRP A 171 10.22 -11.25 4.74
C TRP A 171 11.35 -12.28 4.79
N LEU A 172 11.43 -13.09 5.85
CA LEU A 172 12.42 -14.16 5.99
C LEU A 172 12.27 -15.21 4.88
N PHE A 173 11.05 -15.65 4.60
CA PHE A 173 10.78 -16.60 3.53
C PHE A 173 11.22 -16.05 2.16
N PHE A 174 10.86 -14.80 1.88
CA PHE A 174 11.21 -14.13 0.63
C PHE A 174 12.71 -13.88 0.49
N LYS A 175 13.37 -13.51 1.58
CA LYS A 175 14.82 -13.37 1.64
C LYS A 175 15.51 -14.72 1.40
N GLY A 176 14.94 -15.80 1.93
CA GLY A 176 15.39 -17.17 1.69
C GLY A 176 15.36 -17.54 0.21
N LYS A 177 14.24 -17.26 -0.47
CA LYS A 177 14.08 -17.49 -1.92
C LYS A 177 15.04 -16.69 -2.80
N ARG A 178 15.52 -15.52 -2.32
CA ARG A 178 16.43 -14.63 -3.05
C ARG A 178 17.91 -14.80 -2.70
N THR A 179 18.22 -15.63 -1.72
CA THR A 179 19.60 -15.84 -1.26
C THR A 179 20.05 -17.21 -1.73
N ASP A 180 21.07 -17.26 -2.58
CA ASP A 180 21.63 -18.53 -3.04
C ASP A 180 22.47 -19.21 -1.94
N GLY A 181 22.48 -20.54 -1.96
CA GLY A 181 23.27 -21.36 -1.03
C GLY A 181 22.63 -21.58 0.34
N TRP A 182 23.44 -22.01 1.31
CA TRP A 182 22.98 -22.46 2.64
C TRP A 182 22.26 -21.37 3.45
N LEU A 183 22.62 -20.09 3.25
CA LEU A 183 21.95 -18.96 3.89
C LEU A 183 20.48 -18.84 3.46
N GLY A 184 20.15 -19.15 2.20
CA GLY A 184 18.76 -19.17 1.73
C GLY A 184 17.92 -20.25 2.41
N LEU A 185 18.53 -21.41 2.64
CA LEU A 185 17.92 -22.51 3.38
C LEU A 185 17.68 -22.13 4.85
N VAL A 186 18.67 -21.49 5.51
CA VAL A 186 18.52 -21.00 6.89
C VAL A 186 17.35 -20.02 6.99
N TYR A 187 17.27 -19.00 6.12
CA TYR A 187 16.15 -18.06 6.14
C TYR A 187 14.80 -18.74 5.94
N THR A 188 14.73 -19.75 5.06
CA THR A 188 13.48 -20.49 4.80
C THR A 188 13.09 -21.36 6.00
N VAL A 189 14.04 -22.06 6.62
CA VAL A 189 13.81 -22.88 7.81
C VAL A 189 13.39 -22.00 8.99
N VAL A 190 14.04 -20.86 9.21
CA VAL A 190 13.67 -19.91 10.26
C VAL A 190 12.29 -19.31 10.01
N ALA A 191 11.92 -19.04 8.74
CA ALA A 191 10.57 -18.58 8.40
C ALA A 191 9.50 -19.64 8.71
N VAL A 192 9.75 -20.90 8.34
CA VAL A 192 8.82 -22.02 8.61
C VAL A 192 8.72 -22.28 10.10
N ALA A 193 9.84 -22.37 10.81
CA ALA A 193 9.86 -22.54 12.27
C ALA A 193 9.18 -21.37 12.98
N GLY A 194 9.40 -20.14 12.50
CA GLY A 194 8.71 -18.95 12.97
C GLY A 194 7.20 -19.01 12.74
N ALA A 195 6.74 -19.46 11.58
CA ALA A 195 5.32 -19.65 11.28
C ALA A 195 4.66 -20.71 12.18
N VAL A 196 5.34 -21.84 12.40
CA VAL A 196 4.88 -22.90 13.31
C VAL A 196 4.82 -22.38 14.74
N ALA A 197 5.89 -21.76 15.24
CA ALA A 197 5.94 -21.19 16.59
C ALA A 197 4.89 -20.09 16.79
N PHE A 198 4.62 -19.29 15.75
CA PHE A 198 3.62 -18.22 15.77
C PHE A 198 2.19 -18.77 15.81
N ALA A 199 1.89 -19.84 15.05
CA ALA A 199 0.61 -20.55 15.13
C ALA A 199 0.41 -21.22 16.49
N VAL A 200 1.47 -21.84 17.04
CA VAL A 200 1.44 -22.51 18.36
C VAL A 200 1.33 -21.52 19.52
N ALA A 201 2.04 -20.39 19.47
CA ALA A 201 2.01 -19.39 20.55
C ALA A 201 0.66 -18.66 20.64
N GLY A 202 0.00 -18.44 19.50
CA GLY A 202 -1.33 -17.84 19.48
C GLY A 202 -2.47 -18.79 19.89
N ALA A 203 -2.23 -20.11 19.86
CA ALA A 203 -3.15 -21.12 20.38
C ALA A 203 -3.07 -21.27 21.93
N GLY A 204 -2.27 -20.45 22.63
CA GLY A 204 -1.86 -20.75 24.00
C GLY A 204 -0.74 -21.80 23.99
N ALA A 205 0.31 -21.59 24.78
CA ALA A 205 1.57 -22.31 24.69
C ALA A 205 1.41 -23.85 24.81
N VAL A 206 1.36 -24.54 23.66
CA VAL A 206 1.51 -25.99 23.58
C VAL A 206 2.92 -26.28 23.11
N ALA A 207 3.77 -26.73 24.03
CA ALA A 207 5.17 -27.05 23.75
C ALA A 207 5.27 -28.21 22.74
N PHE A 208 6.00 -28.01 21.63
CA PHE A 208 6.59 -29.13 20.89
C PHE A 208 8.01 -28.80 20.39
N ALA A 209 8.93 -29.70 20.73
CA ALA A 209 10.30 -29.75 20.26
C ALA A 209 10.34 -30.34 18.85
N VAL A 210 11.05 -29.68 17.93
CA VAL A 210 11.26 -30.16 16.56
C VAL A 210 12.53 -31.00 16.52
N ALA A 211 12.38 -32.31 16.32
CA ALA A 211 13.44 -33.17 15.82
C ALA A 211 13.33 -33.23 14.28
N GLY A 212 14.39 -32.85 13.58
CA GLY A 212 14.40 -32.76 12.12
C GLY A 212 14.60 -34.11 11.43
N ALA A 213 14.09 -34.21 10.19
CA ALA A 213 14.68 -34.98 9.10
C ALA A 213 14.00 -34.67 7.75
N GLY A 214 14.80 -34.31 6.74
CA GLY A 214 14.67 -34.84 5.36
C GLY A 214 13.59 -34.34 4.40
N ALA A 215 14.03 -33.54 3.42
CA ALA A 215 13.70 -33.56 1.98
C ALA A 215 12.24 -33.38 1.43
N PHE A 216 12.14 -32.42 0.49
CA PHE A 216 11.09 -32.00 -0.48
C PHE A 216 10.20 -33.09 -1.16
N PRO A 217 9.07 -32.76 -1.88
CA PRO A 217 8.57 -31.44 -2.32
C PRO A 217 7.03 -31.11 -2.22
N PHE A 218 6.76 -29.80 -2.24
CA PHE A 218 5.58 -29.04 -2.76
C PHE A 218 4.13 -29.35 -2.35
N ALA A 219 3.56 -28.39 -1.60
CA ALA A 219 2.35 -27.64 -1.90
C ALA A 219 1.16 -28.39 -2.55
N PHE A 220 0.39 -29.08 -1.71
CA PHE A 220 -1.09 -29.09 -1.79
C PHE A 220 -1.76 -29.70 -0.54
N ALA A 221 -0.98 -30.11 0.48
CA ALA A 221 -1.48 -30.89 1.60
C ALA A 221 -1.41 -30.15 2.96
N PHE A 222 -1.83 -28.88 3.01
CA PHE A 222 -1.95 -28.14 4.29
C PHE A 222 -3.37 -27.70 4.63
N ALA A 223 -4.37 -28.39 4.07
CA ALA A 223 -5.79 -28.21 4.44
C ALA A 223 -6.39 -29.43 5.18
N PHE A 224 -5.71 -30.59 5.20
CA PHE A 224 -6.29 -31.81 5.79
C PHE A 224 -5.23 -32.69 6.47
N ALA A 225 -4.94 -32.38 7.73
CA ALA A 225 -4.47 -33.28 8.79
C ALA A 225 -4.34 -32.37 10.02
N PHE A 226 -5.16 -32.49 11.06
CA PHE A 226 -4.98 -33.47 12.12
C PHE A 226 -6.21 -33.47 13.04
N PRO A 227 -6.69 -34.63 13.50
CA PRO A 227 -7.22 -34.79 14.84
C PRO A 227 -6.17 -35.48 15.71
N PHE A 228 -5.91 -35.01 16.93
CA PHE A 228 -5.91 -35.85 18.14
C PHE A 228 -5.67 -35.05 19.43
N ALA A 229 -6.38 -35.54 20.45
CA ALA A 229 -6.60 -35.11 21.82
C ALA A 229 -5.37 -34.66 22.65
N PHE A 230 -5.55 -33.63 23.49
CA PHE A 230 -5.49 -33.78 24.96
C PHE A 230 -6.06 -32.56 25.70
N ALA A 231 -6.55 -32.83 26.93
CA ALA A 231 -7.31 -31.93 27.79
C ALA A 231 -6.47 -30.85 28.48
N GLY A 232 -6.94 -29.59 28.47
CA GLY A 232 -6.36 -28.50 29.26
C GLY A 232 -6.99 -27.12 29.02
N ALA A 233 -7.90 -26.75 29.93
CA ALA A 233 -8.33 -25.41 30.40
C ALA A 233 -8.15 -24.11 29.55
N PHE A 234 -8.33 -24.15 28.23
CA PHE A 234 -8.79 -23.01 27.43
C PHE A 234 -9.87 -23.54 26.46
N PRO A 235 -10.86 -22.74 26.01
CA PRO A 235 -11.80 -23.19 24.99
C PRO A 235 -11.01 -23.59 23.75
N PHE A 236 -10.81 -24.89 23.58
CA PHE A 236 -9.99 -25.52 22.54
C PHE A 236 -10.40 -25.06 21.13
N ALA A 237 -11.66 -24.68 20.96
CA ALA A 237 -12.20 -24.12 19.73
C ALA A 237 -11.53 -22.79 19.33
N ASP A 238 -11.31 -21.88 20.28
CA ASP A 238 -10.82 -20.52 19.99
C ASP A 238 -9.32 -20.53 19.63
N ALA A 239 -8.56 -21.38 20.31
CA ALA A 239 -7.14 -21.59 20.04
C ALA A 239 -6.89 -22.25 18.67
N VAL A 240 -7.72 -23.24 18.31
CA VAL A 240 -7.66 -23.92 17.01
C VAL A 240 -8.11 -22.97 15.89
N ALA A 241 -9.19 -22.23 16.08
CA ALA A 241 -9.66 -21.23 15.13
C ALA A 241 -8.59 -20.16 14.85
N PHE A 242 -7.92 -19.67 15.90
CA PHE A 242 -6.82 -18.72 15.76
C PHE A 242 -5.63 -19.28 14.97
N ALA A 243 -5.17 -20.50 15.31
CA ALA A 243 -4.04 -21.13 14.62
C ALA A 243 -4.35 -21.38 13.14
N VAL A 244 -5.58 -21.78 12.82
CA VAL A 244 -6.06 -21.97 11.45
C VAL A 244 -6.08 -20.64 10.70
N ALA A 245 -6.63 -19.57 11.30
CA ALA A 245 -6.68 -18.25 10.68
C ALA A 245 -5.28 -17.70 10.36
N VAL A 246 -4.33 -17.87 11.28
CA VAL A 246 -2.94 -17.46 11.10
C VAL A 246 -2.22 -18.28 10.04
N ALA A 247 -2.36 -19.62 10.07
CA ALA A 247 -1.75 -20.50 9.07
C ALA A 247 -2.29 -20.20 7.67
N PHE A 248 -3.60 -19.97 7.56
CA PHE A 248 -4.25 -19.58 6.32
C PHE A 248 -3.79 -18.19 5.85
N ALA A 249 -3.69 -17.20 6.74
CA ALA A 249 -3.13 -15.88 6.43
C ALA A 249 -1.71 -15.95 5.85
N VAL A 250 -0.83 -16.75 6.46
CA VAL A 250 0.53 -16.99 5.96
C VAL A 250 0.48 -17.68 4.60
N ALA A 251 -0.33 -18.73 4.44
CA ALA A 251 -0.46 -19.46 3.19
C ALA A 251 -0.96 -18.54 2.06
N VAL A 252 -1.95 -17.70 2.33
CA VAL A 252 -2.49 -16.71 1.40
C VAL A 252 -1.42 -15.68 1.02
N ALA A 253 -0.70 -15.10 1.99
CA ALA A 253 0.36 -14.14 1.71
C ALA A 253 1.50 -14.76 0.86
N VAL A 254 1.88 -16.01 1.13
CA VAL A 254 2.89 -16.76 0.37
C VAL A 254 2.38 -17.09 -1.04
N ALA A 255 1.12 -17.48 -1.19
CA ALA A 255 0.50 -17.77 -2.47
C ALA A 255 0.46 -16.51 -3.35
N PHE A 256 0.02 -15.37 -2.80
CA PHE A 256 0.01 -14.09 -3.50
C PHE A 256 1.41 -13.63 -3.90
N ALA A 257 2.40 -13.73 -3.00
CA ALA A 257 3.78 -13.36 -3.31
C ALA A 257 4.37 -14.25 -4.42
N SER A 258 4.09 -15.55 -4.37
CA SER A 258 4.55 -16.54 -5.36
C SER A 258 3.87 -16.32 -6.72
N PHE A 259 2.57 -16.03 -6.72
CA PHE A 259 1.80 -15.72 -7.92
C PHE A 259 2.25 -14.39 -8.55
N ALA A 260 2.51 -13.36 -7.74
CA ALA A 260 3.06 -12.08 -8.18
C ALA A 260 4.44 -12.22 -8.86
N GLU A 261 5.28 -13.14 -8.37
CA GLU A 261 6.58 -13.46 -8.96
C GLU A 261 6.45 -14.33 -10.22
N TRP A 262 5.55 -15.32 -10.22
CA TRP A 262 5.21 -16.11 -11.41
C TRP A 262 4.76 -15.21 -12.55
N LEU A 263 3.88 -14.26 -12.24
CA LEU A 263 3.31 -13.34 -13.21
C LEU A 263 4.38 -12.39 -13.78
N ARG A 264 5.35 -11.96 -12.97
CA ARG A 264 6.54 -11.21 -13.44
C ARG A 264 7.32 -11.98 -14.50
N ASN A 265 7.54 -13.26 -14.26
CA ASN A 265 8.44 -14.07 -15.08
C ASN A 265 7.76 -14.52 -16.38
N ARG A 266 6.42 -14.58 -16.40
CA ARG A 266 5.62 -15.01 -17.57
C ARG A 266 5.15 -13.87 -18.45
N LEU A 267 4.83 -12.70 -17.89
CA LEU A 267 4.31 -11.55 -18.62
C LEU A 267 5.42 -10.56 -19.00
N ASP A 268 6.33 -10.98 -19.86
CA ASP A 268 7.49 -10.20 -20.31
C ASP A 268 7.25 -9.34 -21.57
N SER A 269 6.06 -9.46 -22.18
CA SER A 269 5.76 -8.89 -23.48
C SER A 269 4.29 -8.46 -23.60
N ARG A 270 4.02 -7.39 -24.38
CA ARG A 270 2.66 -6.87 -24.66
C ARG A 270 1.68 -7.95 -25.08
N ARG A 271 2.11 -8.85 -25.97
CA ARG A 271 1.27 -9.95 -26.48
C ARG A 271 0.83 -10.87 -25.34
N LYS A 272 1.75 -11.24 -24.45
CA LYS A 272 1.43 -12.10 -23.30
C LYS A 272 0.52 -11.40 -22.30
N ILE A 273 0.69 -10.09 -22.10
CA ILE A 273 -0.19 -9.27 -21.26
C ILE A 273 -1.61 -9.22 -21.86
N ALA A 274 -1.74 -9.01 -23.18
CA ALA A 274 -3.04 -8.99 -23.86
C ALA A 274 -3.74 -10.36 -23.80
N ILE A 275 -3.00 -11.45 -24.02
CA ILE A 275 -3.52 -12.82 -23.87
C ILE A 275 -3.98 -13.06 -22.43
N TYR A 276 -3.15 -12.69 -21.44
CA TYR A 276 -3.53 -12.75 -20.03
C TYR A 276 -4.83 -12.00 -19.76
N TRP A 277 -4.99 -10.78 -20.29
CA TRP A 277 -6.22 -9.99 -20.15
C TRP A 277 -7.44 -10.72 -20.69
N LEU A 278 -7.35 -11.26 -21.90
CA LEU A 278 -8.46 -11.96 -22.54
C LEU A 278 -8.88 -13.18 -21.72
N PHE A 279 -7.93 -14.01 -21.30
CA PHE A 279 -8.21 -15.16 -20.45
C PHE A 279 -8.70 -14.77 -19.05
N PHE A 280 -8.13 -13.73 -18.44
CA PHE A 280 -8.54 -13.24 -17.13
C PHE A 280 -10.01 -12.79 -17.13
N ASN A 281 -10.42 -11.99 -18.13
CA ASN A 281 -11.82 -11.55 -18.23
C ASN A 281 -12.75 -12.71 -18.51
N LEU A 282 -12.38 -13.61 -19.43
CA LEU A 282 -13.18 -14.80 -19.72
C LEU A 282 -13.38 -15.66 -18.46
N ILE A 283 -12.29 -15.98 -17.76
CA ILE A 283 -12.35 -16.78 -16.51
C ILE A 283 -13.14 -16.04 -15.43
N SER A 284 -12.94 -14.73 -15.28
CA SER A 284 -13.65 -13.93 -14.27
C SER A 284 -15.15 -13.90 -14.53
N ILE A 285 -15.57 -13.69 -15.78
CA ILE A 285 -16.98 -13.73 -16.18
C ILE A 285 -17.53 -15.14 -15.95
N CYS A 286 -16.85 -16.19 -16.42
CA CYS A 286 -17.27 -17.57 -16.20
C CYS A 286 -17.38 -17.90 -14.70
N TYR A 287 -16.47 -17.41 -13.86
CA TYR A 287 -16.50 -17.61 -12.42
C TYR A 287 -17.66 -16.87 -11.77
N VAL A 288 -17.90 -15.60 -12.12
CA VAL A 288 -19.03 -14.82 -11.60
C VAL A 288 -20.36 -15.45 -12.03
N VAL A 289 -20.49 -15.85 -13.30
CA VAL A 289 -21.68 -16.56 -13.80
C VAL A 289 -21.85 -17.90 -13.10
N PHE A 290 -20.77 -18.64 -12.86
CA PHE A 290 -20.81 -19.90 -12.11
C PHE A 290 -21.23 -19.66 -10.66
N ALA A 291 -20.66 -18.67 -9.97
CA ALA A 291 -21.00 -18.32 -8.60
C ALA A 291 -22.48 -17.89 -8.50
N LEU A 292 -22.96 -17.07 -9.44
CA LEU A 292 -24.36 -16.70 -9.56
C LEU A 292 -25.25 -17.92 -9.81
N ALA A 293 -24.95 -18.73 -10.82
CA ALA A 293 -25.73 -19.93 -11.15
C ALA A 293 -25.75 -20.94 -9.99
N PHE A 294 -24.64 -21.10 -9.27
CA PHE A 294 -24.54 -21.92 -8.08
C PHE A 294 -25.42 -21.37 -6.96
N SER A 295 -25.41 -20.05 -6.74
CA SER A 295 -26.25 -19.36 -5.76
C SER A 295 -27.75 -19.42 -6.10
N LEU A 296 -28.08 -19.60 -7.38
CA LEU A 296 -29.45 -19.86 -7.82
C LEU A 296 -29.89 -21.32 -7.55
N LEU A 297 -28.95 -22.26 -7.51
CA LEU A 297 -29.24 -23.70 -7.38
C LEU A 297 -29.15 -24.23 -5.94
N TYR A 298 -28.41 -23.55 -5.06
CA TYR A 298 -28.17 -23.96 -3.68
C TYR A 298 -28.51 -22.82 -2.71
N THR A 299 -29.19 -23.16 -1.61
CA THR A 299 -29.68 -22.19 -0.61
C THR A 299 -28.79 -22.06 0.64
N GLU A 300 -27.69 -22.83 0.73
CA GLU A 300 -26.78 -22.74 1.88
C GLU A 300 -25.88 -21.50 1.81
N VAL A 301 -26.24 -20.48 2.60
CA VAL A 301 -25.58 -19.17 2.68
C VAL A 301 -24.05 -19.26 2.89
N ARG A 302 -23.58 -20.15 3.79
CA ARG A 302 -22.14 -20.32 4.07
C ARG A 302 -21.32 -20.75 2.84
N ILE A 303 -21.91 -21.51 1.93
CA ILE A 303 -21.23 -21.96 0.71
C ILE A 303 -21.18 -20.80 -0.30
N ILE A 304 -22.21 -19.97 -0.35
CA ILE A 304 -22.29 -18.79 -1.22
C ILE A 304 -21.25 -17.74 -0.79
N GLU A 305 -21.12 -17.48 0.51
CA GLU A 305 -20.09 -16.59 1.08
C GLU A 305 -18.67 -16.99 0.64
N PHE A 306 -18.38 -18.30 0.59
CA PHE A 306 -17.10 -18.81 0.12
C PHE A 306 -16.78 -18.40 -1.33
N PHE A 307 -17.79 -18.30 -2.20
CA PHE A 307 -17.62 -17.86 -3.59
C PHE A 307 -17.40 -16.35 -3.72
N LEU A 308 -17.69 -15.55 -2.69
CA LEU A 308 -17.37 -14.11 -2.68
C LEU A 308 -15.88 -13.86 -2.45
N PHE A 309 -15.17 -14.73 -1.73
CA PHE A 309 -13.75 -14.52 -1.41
C PHE A 309 -12.89 -14.29 -2.67
N PRO A 310 -12.96 -15.13 -3.74
CA PRO A 310 -12.18 -14.88 -4.96
C PRO A 310 -12.63 -13.63 -5.72
N VAL A 311 -13.92 -13.25 -5.63
CA VAL A 311 -14.42 -12.01 -6.24
C VAL A 311 -13.73 -10.80 -5.62
N PHE A 312 -13.73 -10.70 -4.30
CA PHE A 312 -13.20 -9.53 -3.61
C PHE A 312 -11.68 -9.52 -3.43
N LEU A 313 -11.04 -10.67 -3.22
CA LEU A 313 -9.60 -10.74 -2.99
C LEU A 313 -8.77 -10.89 -4.27
N ALA A 314 -9.38 -11.30 -5.39
CA ALA A 314 -8.67 -11.50 -6.64
C ALA A 314 -9.33 -10.77 -7.82
N ILE A 315 -10.58 -11.07 -8.17
CA ILE A 315 -11.19 -10.57 -9.42
C ILE A 315 -11.30 -9.05 -9.42
N LEU A 316 -11.93 -8.47 -8.39
CA LEU A 316 -12.12 -7.01 -8.28
C LEU A 316 -10.77 -6.27 -8.23
N PRO A 317 -9.79 -6.64 -7.38
CA PRO A 317 -8.51 -5.96 -7.37
C PRO A 317 -7.73 -6.10 -8.69
N LEU A 318 -7.75 -7.28 -9.31
CA LEU A 318 -7.07 -7.51 -10.59
C LEU A 318 -7.72 -6.73 -11.74
N ALA A 319 -9.05 -6.61 -11.75
CA ALA A 319 -9.76 -5.72 -12.68
C ALA A 319 -9.37 -4.26 -12.43
N ASN A 320 -9.26 -3.85 -11.16
CA ASN A 320 -8.83 -2.52 -10.77
C ASN A 320 -7.39 -2.20 -11.20
N ALA A 321 -6.52 -3.20 -11.31
CA ALA A 321 -5.12 -3.01 -11.72
C ALA A 321 -4.97 -2.29 -13.08
N LEU A 322 -5.96 -2.40 -13.97
CA LEU A 322 -5.98 -1.65 -15.23
C LEU A 322 -6.17 -0.15 -14.99
N LEU A 323 -7.13 0.20 -14.14
CA LEU A 323 -7.46 1.57 -13.80
C LEU A 323 -6.31 2.21 -13.02
N ASP A 324 -5.71 1.46 -12.09
CA ASP A 324 -4.49 1.85 -11.41
C ASP A 324 -3.35 2.12 -12.40
N TRP A 325 -3.20 1.27 -13.42
CA TRP A 325 -2.18 1.46 -14.45
C TRP A 325 -2.44 2.69 -15.34
N VAL A 326 -3.69 2.92 -15.73
CA VAL A 326 -4.07 4.11 -16.50
C VAL A 326 -3.86 5.37 -15.69
N SER A 327 -4.33 5.39 -14.43
CA SER A 327 -4.13 6.49 -13.49
C SER A 327 -2.64 6.76 -13.26
N LEU A 328 -1.86 5.73 -12.93
CA LEU A 328 -0.41 5.86 -12.75
C LEU A 328 0.27 6.38 -14.02
N GLY A 329 -0.14 5.90 -15.19
CA GLY A 329 0.38 6.33 -16.49
C GLY A 329 0.12 7.82 -16.73
N ILE A 330 -1.10 8.29 -16.47
CA ILE A 330 -1.47 9.70 -16.65
C ILE A 330 -0.73 10.58 -15.65
N THR A 331 -0.82 10.27 -14.35
CA THR A 331 -0.12 11.06 -13.31
C THR A 331 1.39 11.10 -13.59
N ARG A 332 2.02 9.95 -13.88
CA ARG A 332 3.46 9.90 -14.21
C ARG A 332 3.80 10.66 -15.49
N GLY A 333 2.95 10.60 -16.50
CA GLY A 333 3.06 11.35 -17.74
C GLY A 333 3.02 12.85 -17.50
N LEU A 334 2.06 13.33 -16.70
CA LEU A 334 1.97 14.73 -16.29
C LEU A 334 3.21 15.19 -15.54
N LEU A 335 3.70 14.38 -14.60
CA LEU A 335 4.94 14.68 -13.89
C LEU A 335 6.17 14.76 -14.81
N HIS A 336 6.26 13.89 -15.81
CA HIS A 336 7.31 13.96 -16.83
C HIS A 336 7.18 15.21 -17.71
N ALA A 337 5.96 15.57 -18.08
CA ALA A 337 5.67 16.74 -18.89
C ALA A 337 6.04 18.03 -18.15
N ILE A 338 5.70 18.13 -16.86
CA ILE A 338 6.12 19.25 -16.01
C ILE A 338 7.65 19.26 -15.87
N HIS A 339 8.27 18.10 -15.59
CA HIS A 339 9.73 17.97 -15.46
C HIS A 339 10.49 18.46 -16.70
N ARG A 340 9.97 18.16 -17.90
CA ARG A 340 10.57 18.53 -19.19
C ARG A 340 10.14 19.91 -19.70
N GLY A 341 9.37 20.66 -18.92
CA GLY A 341 8.91 21.99 -19.30
C GLY A 341 7.88 22.02 -20.43
N HIS A 342 7.20 20.90 -20.73
CA HIS A 342 6.11 20.87 -21.71
C HIS A 342 4.86 21.61 -21.21
N HIS A 343 4.64 21.64 -19.89
CA HIS A 343 3.58 22.42 -19.24
C HIS A 343 4.20 23.25 -18.12
N ALA A 344 4.17 24.57 -18.24
CA ALA A 344 4.75 25.51 -17.27
C ALA A 344 3.69 26.47 -16.72
N GLY A 345 3.90 26.95 -15.48
CA GLY A 345 3.02 27.94 -14.85
C GLY A 345 1.58 27.45 -14.68
N TRP A 346 0.61 28.27 -15.12
CA TRP A 346 -0.82 28.00 -15.00
C TRP A 346 -1.28 26.72 -15.72
N GLN A 347 -0.60 26.31 -16.79
CA GLN A 347 -0.91 25.06 -17.48
C GLN A 347 -0.62 23.84 -16.60
N ALA A 348 0.44 23.88 -15.79
CA ALA A 348 0.74 22.81 -14.84
C ALA A 348 -0.32 22.70 -13.73
N LEU A 349 -0.89 23.84 -13.30
CA LEU A 349 -2.01 23.86 -12.35
C LEU A 349 -3.28 23.28 -12.96
N GLY A 350 -3.63 23.68 -14.20
CA GLY A 350 -4.79 23.13 -14.91
C GLY A 350 -4.69 21.61 -15.08
N TRP A 351 -3.49 21.10 -15.31
CA TRP A 351 -3.25 19.66 -15.37
C TRP A 351 -3.32 18.94 -14.02
N ALA A 352 -2.87 19.58 -12.94
CA ALA A 352 -3.06 19.03 -11.59
C ALA A 352 -4.55 18.93 -11.22
N VAL A 353 -5.35 19.93 -11.61
CA VAL A 353 -6.81 19.89 -11.46
C VAL A 353 -7.43 18.79 -12.32
N ALA A 354 -6.96 18.62 -13.56
CA ALA A 354 -7.42 17.54 -14.43
C ALA A 354 -7.09 16.13 -13.87
N ASP A 355 -5.92 15.96 -13.23
CA ASP A 355 -5.53 14.72 -12.55
C ASP A 355 -6.46 14.42 -11.36
N ILE A 356 -6.85 15.43 -10.57
CA ILE A 356 -7.86 15.28 -9.50
C ILE A 356 -9.22 14.89 -10.09
N GLY A 357 -9.68 15.56 -11.15
CA GLY A 357 -10.94 15.24 -11.81
C GLY A 357 -10.96 13.82 -12.37
N LEU A 358 -9.85 13.37 -12.95
CA LEU A 358 -9.68 12.02 -13.44
C LEU A 358 -9.66 10.98 -12.31
N ALA A 359 -9.00 11.28 -11.19
CA ALA A 359 -9.00 10.42 -10.01
C ALA A 359 -10.42 10.27 -9.43
N LEU A 360 -11.19 11.36 -9.36
CA LEU A 360 -12.60 11.31 -8.97
C LEU A 360 -13.42 10.48 -9.96
N PHE A 361 -13.22 10.66 -11.28
CA PHE A 361 -13.90 9.84 -12.28
C PHE A 361 -13.62 8.34 -12.10
N PHE A 362 -12.36 7.94 -11.91
CA PHE A 362 -12.02 6.54 -11.65
C PHE A 362 -12.63 6.02 -10.35
N LEU A 363 -12.65 6.84 -9.29
CA LEU A 363 -13.28 6.48 -8.03
C LEU A 363 -14.77 6.17 -8.21
N PHE A 364 -15.52 7.06 -8.89
CA PHE A 364 -16.94 6.85 -9.18
C PHE A 364 -17.15 5.60 -10.04
N MET A 365 -16.30 5.38 -11.04
CA MET A 365 -16.42 4.23 -11.93
C MET A 365 -16.17 2.90 -11.21
N ILE A 366 -15.14 2.82 -10.36
CA ILE A 366 -14.84 1.62 -9.55
C ILE A 366 -15.97 1.37 -8.55
N ALA A 367 -16.39 2.41 -7.83
CA ALA A 367 -17.47 2.29 -6.86
C ALA A 367 -18.78 1.82 -7.52
N SER A 368 -19.09 2.35 -8.71
CA SER A 368 -20.25 1.91 -9.51
C SER A 368 -20.13 0.45 -9.93
N LEU A 369 -18.97 0.03 -10.47
CA LEU A 369 -18.76 -1.34 -10.94
C LEU A 369 -18.83 -2.35 -9.78
N THR A 370 -18.18 -2.03 -8.65
CA THR A 370 -18.25 -2.88 -7.45
C THR A 370 -19.67 -2.95 -6.93
N THR A 371 -20.37 -1.83 -6.83
CA THR A 371 -21.75 -1.81 -6.33
C THR A 371 -22.70 -2.58 -7.23
N LEU A 372 -22.59 -2.41 -8.55
CA LEU A 372 -23.40 -3.16 -9.52
C LEU A 372 -23.19 -4.67 -9.41
N LEU A 373 -21.94 -5.11 -9.21
CA LEU A 373 -21.63 -6.52 -9.00
C LEU A 373 -22.25 -7.05 -7.70
N LEU A 374 -22.14 -6.29 -6.61
CA LEU A 374 -22.67 -6.71 -5.31
C LEU A 374 -24.20 -6.72 -5.27
N ALA A 375 -24.83 -5.65 -5.74
CA ALA A 375 -26.29 -5.56 -5.87
C ALA A 375 -26.83 -6.64 -6.82
N GLY A 376 -26.14 -6.92 -7.92
CA GLY A 376 -26.53 -7.99 -8.84
C GLY A 376 -26.43 -9.40 -8.22
N ILE A 377 -25.43 -9.64 -7.37
CA ILE A 377 -25.32 -10.90 -6.61
C ILE A 377 -26.43 -10.98 -5.57
N ASP A 378 -26.66 -9.91 -4.79
CA ASP A 378 -27.67 -9.91 -3.72
C ASP A 378 -29.08 -10.09 -4.27
N ALA A 379 -29.42 -9.36 -5.34
CA ALA A 379 -30.67 -9.53 -6.08
C ALA A 379 -30.88 -10.98 -6.56
N ALA A 380 -29.84 -11.61 -7.10
CA ALA A 380 -29.91 -13.00 -7.56
C ALA A 380 -30.15 -13.97 -6.40
N THR A 381 -29.51 -13.75 -5.24
CA THR A 381 -29.71 -14.60 -4.05
C THR A 381 -31.07 -14.41 -3.40
N VAL A 382 -31.60 -13.18 -3.38
CA VAL A 382 -32.95 -12.90 -2.89
C VAL A 382 -33.98 -13.59 -3.79
N LEU A 383 -33.81 -13.50 -5.11
CA LEU A 383 -34.71 -14.15 -6.07
C LEU A 383 -34.70 -15.68 -5.99
N SER A 384 -33.57 -16.32 -5.65
CA SER A 384 -33.48 -17.78 -5.56
C SER A 384 -33.84 -18.35 -4.19
N SER A 385 -33.34 -17.73 -3.12
CA SER A 385 -33.37 -18.29 -1.77
C SER A 385 -34.23 -17.51 -0.79
N GLY A 386 -34.68 -16.31 -1.16
CA GLY A 386 -35.38 -15.39 -0.25
C GLY A 386 -34.50 -14.76 0.84
N HIS A 387 -33.19 -15.03 0.80
CA HIS A 387 -32.21 -14.49 1.76
C HIS A 387 -31.28 -13.48 1.07
N GLN A 388 -30.99 -12.40 1.78
CA GLN A 388 -29.93 -11.46 1.42
C GLN A 388 -28.58 -12.06 1.80
N LEU A 389 -27.63 -12.02 0.88
CA LEU A 389 -26.25 -12.45 1.09
C LEU A 389 -25.41 -11.33 1.70
N LEU A 390 -25.67 -10.09 1.28
CA LEU A 390 -25.00 -8.89 1.77
C LEU A 390 -26.06 -7.84 2.10
N ASP A 391 -26.17 -7.47 3.37
CA ASP A 391 -26.99 -6.33 3.78
C ASP A 391 -26.33 -5.02 3.32
N LEU A 392 -26.62 -4.65 2.07
CA LEU A 392 -26.09 -3.45 1.41
C LEU A 392 -26.57 -2.17 2.09
N GLU A 393 -27.78 -2.19 2.68
CA GLU A 393 -28.31 -1.04 3.41
C GLU A 393 -27.48 -0.77 4.67
N SER A 394 -27.27 -1.79 5.49
CA SER A 394 -26.41 -1.73 6.67
C SER A 394 -24.96 -1.38 6.31
N LEU A 395 -24.46 -1.89 5.18
CA LEU A 395 -23.12 -1.53 4.68
C LEU A 395 -23.03 -0.03 4.35
N PHE A 396 -23.98 0.54 3.60
CA PHE A 396 -23.95 1.96 3.22
C PHE A 396 -24.19 2.88 4.43
N ASP A 397 -25.10 2.51 5.33
CA ASP A 397 -25.34 3.25 6.57
C ASP A 397 -24.13 3.19 7.51
N GLY A 398 -23.45 2.05 7.53
CA GLY A 398 -22.19 1.85 8.21
C GLY A 398 -21.06 2.71 7.65
N LEU A 399 -20.95 2.81 6.33
CA LEU A 399 -19.98 3.68 5.64
C LEU A 399 -20.26 5.16 5.84
N ARG A 400 -21.51 5.55 6.09
CA ARG A 400 -21.91 6.93 6.39
C ARG A 400 -21.40 7.41 7.75
N LYS A 401 -21.09 6.50 8.68
CA LYS A 401 -20.56 6.82 10.01
C LYS A 401 -19.07 7.21 9.90
N PRO A 402 -18.70 8.47 10.24
CA PRO A 402 -17.30 8.88 10.22
C PRO A 402 -16.48 8.01 11.16
N TRP A 403 -15.34 7.49 10.68
CA TRP A 403 -14.39 6.72 11.49
C TRP A 403 -14.87 5.36 12.01
N SER A 404 -15.87 4.73 11.37
CA SER A 404 -16.16 3.32 11.64
C SER A 404 -14.93 2.47 11.34
N ARG A 405 -14.39 1.81 12.37
CA ARG A 405 -13.18 0.98 12.26
C ARG A 405 -13.42 -0.27 11.41
N ASP A 406 -14.65 -0.76 11.41
CA ASP A 406 -15.04 -1.98 10.69
C ASP A 406 -15.03 -1.77 9.17
N TYR A 407 -15.28 -0.55 8.72
CA TYR A 407 -15.15 -0.17 7.29
C TYR A 407 -13.84 0.57 6.98
N GLY A 408 -12.91 0.65 7.93
CA GLY A 408 -11.64 1.39 7.77
C GLY A 408 -10.77 0.83 6.64
N TRP A 409 -10.88 -0.46 6.33
CA TRP A 409 -10.18 -1.10 5.22
C TRP A 409 -10.73 -0.63 3.85
N ILE A 410 -12.05 -0.41 3.71
CA ILE A 410 -12.67 0.13 2.48
C ILE A 410 -12.16 1.55 2.24
N HIS A 411 -12.18 2.38 3.29
CA HIS A 411 -11.62 3.73 3.25
C HIS A 411 -10.13 3.71 2.89
N PHE A 412 -9.35 2.78 3.46
CA PHE A 412 -7.93 2.62 3.13
C PHE A 412 -7.72 2.23 1.67
N MET A 413 -8.49 1.28 1.13
CA MET A 413 -8.41 0.89 -0.28
C MET A 413 -8.72 2.08 -1.20
N MET A 414 -9.79 2.82 -0.93
CA MET A 414 -10.14 4.03 -1.70
C MET A 414 -9.03 5.10 -1.63
N LEU A 415 -8.54 5.39 -0.42
CA LEU A 415 -7.52 6.42 -0.18
C LEU A 415 -6.11 6.00 -0.66
N SER A 416 -5.85 4.71 -0.85
CA SER A 416 -4.55 4.22 -1.33
C SER A 416 -4.19 4.76 -2.72
N THR A 417 -5.20 5.08 -3.52
CA THR A 417 -5.06 5.73 -4.84
C THR A 417 -4.51 7.16 -4.74
N LEU A 418 -4.58 7.81 -3.56
CA LEU A 418 -4.02 9.14 -3.31
C LEU A 418 -2.54 9.13 -2.92
N ILE A 419 -1.94 7.95 -2.68
CA ILE A 419 -0.53 7.85 -2.31
C ILE A 419 0.40 8.57 -3.31
N PRO A 420 0.25 8.40 -4.64
CA PRO A 420 1.04 9.17 -5.62
C PRO A 420 0.86 10.68 -5.46
N THR A 421 -0.37 11.15 -5.20
CA THR A 421 -0.71 12.55 -4.98
C THR A 421 -0.04 13.09 -3.72
N LEU A 422 -0.04 12.34 -2.62
CA LEU A 422 0.64 12.72 -1.38
C LEU A 422 2.16 12.87 -1.58
N VAL A 423 2.77 11.96 -2.34
CA VAL A 423 4.20 12.05 -2.69
C VAL A 423 4.47 13.31 -3.52
N HIS A 424 3.60 13.64 -4.47
CA HIS A 424 3.72 14.86 -5.25
C HIS A 424 3.62 16.13 -4.39
N PHE A 425 2.61 16.21 -3.51
CA PHE A 425 2.44 17.32 -2.59
C PHE A 425 3.59 17.44 -1.59
N PHE A 426 4.17 16.32 -1.15
CA PHE A 426 5.38 16.32 -0.35
C PHE A 426 6.58 16.90 -1.11
N ILE A 427 6.79 16.54 -2.38
CA ILE A 427 7.86 17.10 -3.23
C ILE A 427 7.64 18.61 -3.43
N ALA A 428 6.40 19.04 -3.69
CA ALA A 428 6.04 20.45 -3.83
C ALA A 428 6.26 21.22 -2.52
N GLY A 429 5.78 20.69 -1.39
CA GLY A 429 5.98 21.25 -0.06
C GLY A 429 7.45 21.35 0.32
N PHE A 430 8.24 20.32 0.06
CA PHE A 430 9.68 20.34 0.34
C PHE A 430 10.42 21.37 -0.51
N SER A 431 10.00 21.53 -1.76
CA SER A 431 10.51 22.59 -2.64
C SER A 431 10.13 23.98 -2.15
N GLY A 432 8.90 24.15 -1.67
CA GLY A 432 8.42 25.39 -1.06
C GLY A 432 9.21 25.76 0.19
N VAL A 433 9.38 24.82 1.13
CA VAL A 433 10.17 25.02 2.35
C VAL A 433 11.61 25.44 2.00
N LEU A 434 12.23 24.81 0.99
CA LEU A 434 13.58 25.16 0.55
C LEU A 434 13.72 26.60 0.01
N VAL A 435 12.62 27.22 -0.43
CA VAL A 435 12.57 28.61 -0.89
C VAL A 435 12.35 29.59 0.26
N LEU A 436 11.67 29.19 1.34
CA LEU A 436 11.35 30.07 2.47
C LEU A 436 12.59 30.66 3.16
N LEU A 437 13.78 30.07 2.99
CA LEU A 437 15.02 30.64 3.54
C LEU A 437 15.33 32.03 2.91
N PRO A 438 15.33 33.11 3.72
CA PRO A 438 15.58 34.46 3.24
C PRO A 438 16.95 34.61 2.57
N ASN A 439 17.03 35.50 1.58
CA ASN A 439 18.25 35.71 0.79
C ASN A 439 19.46 36.12 1.63
N TRP A 440 19.25 36.98 2.65
CA TRP A 440 20.32 37.42 3.54
C TRP A 440 20.93 36.24 4.32
N LEU A 441 20.08 35.38 4.89
CA LEU A 441 20.51 34.23 5.70
C LEU A 441 21.19 33.18 4.82
N ARG A 442 20.64 32.95 3.64
CA ARG A 442 21.20 32.07 2.61
C ARG A 442 22.60 32.51 2.18
N ASN A 443 22.78 33.78 1.83
CA ASN A 443 24.07 34.32 1.42
C ASN A 443 25.07 34.27 2.57
N TRP A 444 24.64 34.61 3.78
CA TRP A 444 25.46 34.49 4.98
C TRP A 444 25.93 33.05 5.23
N ILE A 445 25.05 32.05 5.08
CA ILE A 445 25.40 30.63 5.16
C ILE A 445 26.46 30.29 4.12
N LEU A 446 26.23 30.62 2.86
CA LEU A 446 27.11 30.20 1.75
C LEU A 446 28.50 30.84 1.81
N LEU A 447 28.59 32.11 2.25
CA LEU A 447 29.85 32.84 2.39
C LEU A 447 30.66 32.35 3.60
N ASN A 448 29.99 32.12 4.74
CA ASN A 448 30.68 31.83 6.00
C ASN A 448 30.76 30.33 6.32
N PHE A 449 30.21 29.46 5.46
CA PHE A 449 30.12 28.02 5.72
C PHE A 449 31.47 27.38 6.09
N ARG A 450 32.54 27.78 5.40
CA ARG A 450 33.87 27.19 5.58
C ARG A 450 34.58 27.73 6.82
N THR A 451 34.36 28.99 7.14
CA THR A 451 35.13 29.76 8.13
C THR A 451 34.52 29.76 9.52
N ARG A 452 33.19 29.60 9.64
CA ARG A 452 32.48 29.68 10.92
C ARG A 452 31.64 28.44 11.20
N ASN A 453 31.45 28.13 12.48
CA ASN A 453 30.62 27.01 12.93
C ASN A 453 29.13 27.35 12.97
N GLU A 454 28.76 28.60 13.25
CA GLU A 454 27.35 29.03 13.32
C GLU A 454 26.59 28.80 12.00
N PRO A 455 27.12 29.20 10.82
CA PRO A 455 26.43 28.96 9.56
C PRO A 455 26.35 27.47 9.20
N ARG A 456 27.31 26.65 9.65
CA ARG A 456 27.22 25.18 9.52
C ARG A 456 26.04 24.63 10.33
N ARG A 457 25.84 25.12 11.56
CA ARG A 457 24.71 24.75 12.42
C ARG A 457 23.37 25.17 11.83
N VAL A 458 23.26 26.39 11.33
CA VAL A 458 22.02 26.87 10.67
C VAL A 458 21.71 26.06 9.41
N ALA A 459 22.71 25.80 8.57
CA ALA A 459 22.54 24.94 7.38
C ALA A 459 22.11 23.52 7.75
N PHE A 460 22.70 22.96 8.82
CA PHE A 460 22.32 21.66 9.36
C PHE A 460 20.87 21.65 9.82
N LEU A 461 20.44 22.59 10.66
CA LEU A 461 19.07 22.66 11.16
C LEU A 461 18.08 22.81 10.00
N TYR A 462 18.32 23.76 9.11
CA TYR A 462 17.43 24.02 7.98
C TYR A 462 17.23 22.79 7.08
N VAL A 463 18.32 22.17 6.60
CA VAL A 463 18.22 21.00 5.71
C VAL A 463 17.72 19.76 6.46
N SER A 464 18.04 19.63 7.75
CA SER A 464 17.58 18.50 8.54
C SER A 464 16.09 18.59 8.76
N PHE A 465 15.52 19.72 9.18
CA PHE A 465 14.09 19.84 9.53
C PHE A 465 13.17 20.22 8.37
N ALA A 466 13.71 20.64 7.21
CA ALA A 466 12.90 20.97 6.04
C ALA A 466 11.90 19.88 5.60
N PRO A 467 12.22 18.56 5.65
CA PRO A 467 11.24 17.51 5.34
C PRO A 467 10.07 17.46 6.32
N LEU A 468 10.26 17.78 7.60
CA LEU A 468 9.16 17.78 8.58
C LEU A 468 8.20 18.94 8.30
N LEU A 469 8.74 20.12 8.00
CA LEU A 469 7.92 21.25 7.55
C LEU A 469 7.20 20.94 6.24
N ALA A 470 7.84 20.18 5.35
CA ALA A 470 7.25 19.77 4.08
C ALA A 470 6.03 18.84 4.26
N LEU A 471 5.91 18.12 5.38
CA LEU A 471 4.74 17.30 5.69
C LEU A 471 3.48 18.13 5.91
N ALA A 472 3.59 19.44 6.16
CA ALA A 472 2.43 20.33 6.25
C ALA A 472 1.63 20.35 4.94
N ALA A 473 2.28 20.25 3.77
CA ALA A 473 1.59 20.25 2.48
C ALA A 473 0.69 19.00 2.25
N PRO A 474 1.19 17.75 2.37
CA PRO A 474 0.33 16.58 2.29
C PRO A 474 -0.64 16.48 3.48
N ALA A 475 -0.28 16.94 4.69
CA ALA A 475 -1.22 16.98 5.81
C ALA A 475 -2.39 17.93 5.54
N LEU A 476 -2.12 19.12 4.96
CA LEU A 476 -3.15 20.06 4.53
C LEU A 476 -4.04 19.44 3.44
N LEU A 477 -3.46 18.74 2.46
CA LEU A 477 -4.24 18.03 1.44
C LEU A 477 -5.17 16.99 2.09
N LEU A 478 -4.66 16.14 2.98
CA LEU A 478 -5.45 15.13 3.67
C LEU A 478 -6.54 15.76 4.54
N TRP A 479 -6.23 16.87 5.22
CA TRP A 479 -7.20 17.61 6.01
C TRP A 479 -8.30 18.23 5.14
N LEU A 480 -7.94 18.84 4.00
CA LEU A 480 -8.91 19.38 3.04
C LEU A 480 -9.78 18.28 2.44
N LEU A 481 -9.19 17.14 2.07
CA LEU A 481 -9.94 15.97 1.60
C LEU A 481 -10.87 15.43 2.70
N TYR A 482 -10.39 15.34 3.94
CA TYR A 482 -11.23 14.97 5.08
C TYR A 482 -12.40 15.93 5.25
N VAL A 483 -12.18 17.24 5.15
CA VAL A 483 -13.25 18.23 5.22
C VAL A 483 -14.25 18.04 4.07
N LEU A 484 -13.76 17.71 2.87
CA LEU A 484 -14.57 17.59 1.66
C LEU A 484 -15.32 16.24 1.55
N VAL A 485 -14.80 15.19 2.19
CA VAL A 485 -15.36 13.83 2.18
C VAL A 485 -16.17 13.52 3.44
N SER A 486 -15.82 14.09 4.60
CA SER A 486 -16.35 13.69 5.92
C SER A 486 -16.96 14.85 6.73
N ALA A 487 -16.36 16.04 6.75
CA ALA A 487 -16.92 17.16 7.51
C ALA A 487 -18.15 17.80 6.81
N ASN A 488 -19.13 18.29 7.59
CA ASN A 488 -20.32 19.01 7.10
C ASN A 488 -21.16 18.27 6.04
N HIS A 489 -21.48 16.99 6.27
CA HIS A 489 -22.16 16.11 5.30
C HIS A 489 -21.34 15.84 4.01
N GLY A 490 -20.04 16.17 4.00
CA GLY A 490 -19.04 15.74 3.03
C GLY A 490 -19.53 15.68 1.59
N MET A 491 -19.62 16.81 0.90
CA MET A 491 -20.19 16.92 -0.45
C MET A 491 -19.83 15.75 -1.37
N VAL A 492 -18.54 15.39 -1.50
CA VAL A 492 -18.14 14.32 -2.44
C VAL A 492 -18.32 12.92 -1.85
N GLY A 493 -18.10 12.74 -0.55
CA GLY A 493 -18.29 11.44 0.11
C GLY A 493 -19.77 11.05 0.18
N GLY A 494 -20.62 12.01 0.57
CA GLY A 494 -22.07 11.92 0.51
C GLY A 494 -22.56 11.69 -0.91
N TRP A 495 -22.13 12.49 -1.90
CA TRP A 495 -22.55 12.27 -3.29
C TRP A 495 -22.12 10.91 -3.85
N LEU A 496 -20.92 10.43 -3.51
CA LEU A 496 -20.48 9.10 -3.92
C LEU A 496 -21.35 8.01 -3.28
N LEU A 497 -21.65 8.12 -1.98
CA LEU A 497 -22.52 7.19 -1.25
C LEU A 497 -23.96 7.20 -1.80
N ASP A 498 -24.53 8.39 -2.01
CA ASP A 498 -25.86 8.54 -2.60
C ASP A 498 -25.90 7.99 -4.03
N TRP A 499 -24.83 8.20 -4.81
CA TRP A 499 -24.69 7.65 -6.16
C TRP A 499 -24.66 6.12 -6.18
N VAL A 500 -23.81 5.49 -5.35
CA VAL A 500 -23.75 4.02 -5.31
C VAL A 500 -25.02 3.42 -4.71
N ARG A 501 -25.63 4.06 -3.71
CA ARG A 501 -26.92 3.63 -3.17
C ARG A 501 -28.01 3.66 -4.24
N GLY A 502 -28.08 4.73 -5.04
CA GLY A 502 -29.01 4.81 -6.17
C GLY A 502 -28.77 3.74 -7.24
N ILE A 503 -27.51 3.35 -7.50
CA ILE A 503 -27.21 2.21 -8.38
C ILE A 503 -27.71 0.89 -7.78
N ALA A 504 -27.51 0.69 -6.47
CA ALA A 504 -27.96 -0.52 -5.79
C ALA A 504 -29.49 -0.63 -5.81
N GLU A 505 -30.22 0.45 -5.49
CA GLU A 505 -31.69 0.52 -5.53
C GLU A 505 -32.27 0.22 -6.93
N LEU A 506 -31.54 0.54 -8.01
CA LEU A 506 -31.96 0.23 -9.38
C LEU A 506 -31.86 -1.26 -9.74
N VAL A 507 -31.02 -2.02 -9.02
CA VAL A 507 -30.61 -3.38 -9.39
C VAL A 507 -31.14 -4.40 -8.40
N ASP A 508 -31.13 -4.05 -7.12
CA ASP A 508 -31.54 -4.90 -6.01
C ASP A 508 -32.92 -4.47 -5.47
N PRO A 509 -33.98 -5.25 -5.75
CA PRO A 509 -35.33 -4.95 -5.29
C PRO A 509 -35.48 -5.06 -3.77
N ALA A 510 -34.49 -5.61 -3.05
CA ALA A 510 -34.52 -5.69 -1.60
C ALA A 510 -34.12 -4.36 -0.91
N MET A 511 -33.59 -3.40 -1.67
CA MET A 511 -33.24 -2.06 -1.20
C MET A 511 -34.35 -1.00 -1.40
N THR A 512 -35.46 -1.37 -2.04
CA THR A 512 -36.64 -0.53 -2.31
C THR A 512 -37.82 -0.97 -1.46
#